data_AF-A0A7W5D2P2-F1
#
_entry.id   AF-A0A7W5D2P2-F1
#
_cell.length_a   1.000
_cell.length_b   1.000
_cell.length_c   1.000
_cell.angle_alpha   90.00
_cell.angle_beta   90.00
_cell.angle_gamma   90.00
#
_symmetry.space_group_name_H-M   'P 1'
#
loop_
_entity.id
_entity.type
_entity.pdbx_description
1 polymer ?
#
loop_
_entity_poly.entity_id
_entity_poly.type
_entity_poly.pdbx_seq_one_letter_code
_entity_poly.pdbx_strand_id
1 'polypeptide(L)'
;MPALQVRDFPEELYNQLRSCAAEQDRSISQQTTYVLRRFLEGYQRGMTEAEAASAAWDVTCAGAAGPSARIERRRRSFMRLEASFEGAPGPDSLPSSVDMIREMREERDEHLLSLLRNGQED
;
A
#
# COMPACT_ATOMS: atom_id res chain seq x y z
N MET A 1 -11.02 9.35 -6.18
CA MET A 1 -10.24 8.82 -7.32
C MET A 1 -11.19 8.10 -8.25
N PRO A 2 -11.22 8.38 -9.56
CA PRO A 2 -12.02 7.58 -10.49
C PRO A 2 -11.49 6.14 -10.46
N ALA A 3 -12.36 5.17 -10.22
CA ALA A 3 -12.01 3.76 -10.32
C ALA A 3 -11.67 3.45 -11.79
N LEU A 4 -10.46 2.97 -12.06
CA LEU A 4 -10.07 2.53 -13.39
C LEU A 4 -10.99 1.38 -13.81
N GLN A 5 -11.99 1.68 -14.64
CA GLN A 5 -12.87 0.67 -15.22
C GLN A 5 -12.17 0.12 -16.46
N VAL A 6 -11.49 -1.02 -16.30
CA VAL A 6 -10.96 -1.80 -17.42
C VAL A 6 -12.16 -2.53 -18.04
N ARG A 7 -12.82 -1.92 -19.04
CA ARG A 7 -13.91 -2.54 -19.81
C ARG A 7 -13.36 -3.06 -21.14
N ASP A 8 -13.98 -4.13 -21.64
CA ASP A 8 -13.70 -4.73 -22.96
C ASP A 8 -12.23 -5.11 -23.19
N PHE A 9 -11.58 -5.62 -22.13
CA PHE A 9 -10.20 -6.10 -22.23
C PHE A 9 -10.16 -7.45 -22.97
N PRO A 10 -9.22 -7.67 -23.91
CA PRO A 10 -9.03 -8.97 -24.53
C PRO A 10 -8.87 -10.06 -23.47
N GLU A 11 -9.61 -11.15 -23.60
CA GLU A 11 -9.65 -12.22 -22.57
C GLU A 11 -8.26 -12.79 -22.28
N GLU A 12 -7.45 -12.98 -23.33
CA GLU A 12 -6.07 -13.42 -23.20
C GLU A 12 -5.24 -12.47 -22.35
N LEU A 13 -5.29 -11.17 -22.64
CA LEU A 13 -4.54 -10.14 -21.92
C LEU A 13 -5.04 -10.00 -20.46
N TYR A 14 -6.35 -10.14 -20.24
CA TYR A 14 -6.93 -10.17 -18.90
C TYR A 14 -6.40 -11.36 -18.09
N ASN A 15 -6.35 -12.56 -18.69
CA ASN A 15 -5.86 -13.77 -18.02
C ASN A 15 -4.36 -13.68 -17.69
N GLN A 16 -3.56 -13.11 -18.59
CA GLN A 16 -2.14 -12.82 -18.32
C GLN A 16 -2.00 -11.85 -17.14
N LEU A 17 -2.74 -10.74 -17.16
CA LEU A 17 -2.68 -9.74 -16.10
C LEU A 17 -3.18 -10.29 -14.75
N ARG A 18 -4.21 -11.12 -14.75
CA ARG A 18 -4.73 -11.82 -13.57
C ARG A 18 -3.69 -12.77 -12.98
N SER A 19 -2.98 -13.50 -13.82
CA SER A 19 -1.93 -14.43 -13.39
C SER A 19 -0.80 -13.67 -12.71
N CYS A 20 -0.29 -12.61 -13.34
CA CYS A 20 0.76 -11.77 -12.75
C CYS A 20 0.29 -11.04 -11.48
N ALA A 21 -0.98 -10.62 -11.41
CA ALA A 21 -1.54 -10.02 -10.19
C ALA A 21 -1.53 -11.00 -9.01
N ALA A 22 -1.93 -12.26 -9.25
CA ALA A 22 -1.92 -13.32 -8.23
C ALA A 22 -0.50 -13.69 -7.79
N GLU A 23 0.49 -13.65 -8.68
CA GLU A 23 1.89 -13.91 -8.35
C GLU A 23 2.52 -12.81 -7.48
N GLN A 24 2.06 -11.57 -7.65
CA GLN A 24 2.59 -10.40 -6.96
C GLN A 24 1.75 -9.99 -5.74
N ASP A 25 0.76 -10.81 -5.35
CA ASP A 25 -0.18 -10.54 -4.25
C ASP A 25 -0.89 -9.16 -4.40
N ARG A 26 -1.28 -8.81 -5.63
CA ARG A 26 -1.97 -7.56 -5.97
C ARG A 26 -3.37 -7.81 -6.51
N SER A 27 -4.27 -6.85 -6.35
CA SER A 27 -5.50 -6.83 -7.13
C SER A 27 -5.20 -6.55 -8.61
N ILE A 28 -6.10 -6.95 -9.51
CA ILE A 28 -6.00 -6.68 -10.95
C ILE A 28 -5.80 -5.19 -11.22
N SER A 29 -6.61 -4.32 -10.60
CA SER A 29 -6.50 -2.86 -10.76
C SER A 29 -5.16 -2.30 -10.25
N GLN A 30 -4.63 -2.85 -9.15
CA GLN A 30 -3.31 -2.48 -8.63
C GLN A 30 -2.20 -2.91 -9.60
N GLN A 31 -2.29 -4.12 -10.14
CA GLN A 31 -1.34 -4.62 -11.13
C GLN A 31 -1.37 -3.78 -12.42
N THR A 32 -2.55 -3.43 -12.93
CA THR A 32 -2.70 -2.53 -14.09
C THR A 32 -2.03 -1.19 -13.84
N THR A 33 -2.30 -0.57 -12.68
CA THR A 33 -1.71 0.72 -12.31
C THR A 33 -0.18 0.62 -12.22
N TYR A 34 0.33 -0.47 -11.67
CA TYR A 34 1.75 -0.73 -11.55
C TYR A 34 2.43 -0.84 -12.92
N VAL A 35 1.89 -1.66 -13.82
CA VAL A 35 2.38 -1.81 -15.21
C VAL A 35 2.45 -0.45 -15.91
N LEU A 36 1.35 0.33 -15.86
CA LEU A 36 1.26 1.63 -16.51
C LEU A 36 2.29 2.63 -15.94
N ARG A 37 2.47 2.68 -14.61
CA ARG A 37 3.48 3.55 -13.99
C ARG A 37 4.88 3.20 -14.48
N ARG A 38 5.24 1.91 -14.52
CA ARG A 38 6.57 1.45 -14.96
C ARG A 38 6.83 1.76 -16.43
N PHE A 39 5.82 1.58 -17.28
CA PHE A 39 5.90 1.95 -18.69
C PHE A 39 6.15 3.47 -18.85
N LEU A 40 5.33 4.31 -18.20
CA LEU A 40 5.47 5.77 -18.27
C LEU A 40 6.81 6.26 -17.70
N GLU A 41 7.29 5.63 -16.62
CA GLU A 41 8.61 5.89 -16.05
C GLU A 41 9.76 5.56 -17.01
N GLY A 42 9.64 4.51 -17.81
CA GLY A 42 10.62 4.18 -18.86
C GLY A 42 10.58 5.20 -19.98
N TYR A 43 9.37 5.54 -20.44
CA TYR A 43 9.16 6.54 -21.48
C TYR A 43 9.72 7.92 -21.10
N GLN A 44 9.50 8.36 -19.85
CA GLN A 44 10.05 9.61 -19.31
C GLN A 44 11.59 9.63 -19.25
N ARG A 45 12.22 8.45 -19.19
CA ARG A 45 13.69 8.31 -19.21
C ARG A 45 14.27 8.26 -20.64
N GLY A 46 13.43 8.45 -21.66
CA GLY A 46 13.85 8.42 -23.06
C GLY A 46 14.04 7.01 -23.62
N MET A 47 13.52 5.98 -22.95
CA MET A 47 13.47 4.63 -23.52
C MET A 47 12.53 4.61 -24.72
N THR A 48 12.85 3.76 -25.70
CA THR A 48 11.91 3.45 -26.78
C THR A 48 10.67 2.75 -26.22
N GLU A 49 9.55 2.78 -26.97
CA GLU A 49 8.33 2.10 -26.57
C GLU A 49 8.55 0.61 -26.28
N ALA A 50 9.33 -0.07 -27.13
CA ALA A 50 9.65 -1.48 -26.98
C ALA A 50 10.47 -1.76 -25.71
N GLU A 51 11.45 -0.89 -25.40
CA GLU A 51 12.27 -1.01 -24.18
C GLU A 51 11.43 -0.73 -22.92
N ALA A 52 10.58 0.30 -22.94
CA ALA A 52 9.69 0.63 -21.83
C ALA A 52 8.64 -0.47 -21.58
N ALA A 53 8.08 -1.05 -22.65
CA ALA A 53 7.16 -2.17 -22.57
C ALA A 53 7.83 -3.43 -22.01
N SER A 54 9.03 -3.76 -22.51
CA SER A 54 9.83 -4.89 -22.02
C SER A 54 10.17 -4.74 -20.54
N ALA A 55 10.68 -3.56 -20.14
CA ALA A 55 11.02 -3.29 -18.74
C ALA A 55 9.81 -3.31 -17.79
N ALA A 56 8.63 -2.88 -18.27
CA ALA A 56 7.40 -2.99 -17.49
C ALA A 56 6.94 -4.44 -17.34
N TRP A 57 7.09 -5.26 -18.38
CA TRP A 57 6.67 -6.67 -18.39
C TRP A 57 7.60 -7.58 -17.59
N ASP A 58 8.92 -7.41 -17.71
CA ASP A 58 9.90 -8.21 -16.97
C ASP A 58 9.72 -8.09 -15.45
N VAL A 59 9.44 -6.88 -14.95
CA VAL A 59 9.23 -6.66 -13.52
C VAL A 59 7.88 -7.22 -13.02
N THR A 60 6.93 -7.45 -13.92
CA THR A 60 5.55 -7.82 -13.57
C THR A 60 5.25 -9.30 -13.70
N CYS A 61 5.93 -10.00 -14.59
CA CYS A 61 5.65 -11.40 -14.92
C CYS A 61 6.92 -12.27 -15.11
N ALA A 62 8.13 -11.70 -15.22
CA ALA A 62 9.34 -12.50 -15.36
C ALA A 62 9.81 -13.01 -13.99
N GLY A 63 9.30 -14.18 -13.65
CA GLY A 63 9.83 -14.98 -12.57
C GLY A 63 8.75 -15.83 -11.93
N ALA A 64 8.62 -17.05 -12.44
CA ALA A 64 8.01 -18.19 -11.75
C ALA A 64 8.80 -18.49 -10.46
N ALA A 65 8.76 -17.55 -9.52
CA ALA A 65 9.23 -17.74 -8.18
C ALA A 65 8.09 -18.51 -7.51
N GLY A 66 8.24 -19.84 -7.44
CA GLY A 66 7.27 -20.72 -6.81
C GLY A 66 6.90 -20.25 -5.39
N PRO A 67 5.87 -20.84 -4.74
CA PRO A 67 5.35 -20.41 -3.44
C PRO A 67 6.44 -20.00 -2.42
N SER A 68 7.56 -20.74 -2.38
CA SER A 68 8.72 -20.47 -1.54
C SER A 68 9.38 -19.11 -1.76
N ALA A 69 9.53 -18.65 -3.00
CA ALA A 69 10.16 -17.37 -3.29
C ALA A 69 9.24 -16.17 -3.00
N ARG A 70 7.91 -16.36 -3.06
CA ARG A 70 6.92 -15.38 -2.57
C ARG A 70 6.98 -15.24 -1.05
N ILE A 71 7.00 -16.36 -0.33
CA ILE A 71 7.17 -16.38 1.13
C ILE A 71 8.46 -15.67 1.53
N GLU A 72 9.55 -15.94 0.81
CA GLU A 72 10.84 -15.31 1.07
C GLU A 72 10.83 -13.80 0.81
N ARG A 73 10.17 -13.35 -0.26
CA ARG A 73 9.98 -11.92 -0.53
C ARG A 73 9.18 -11.24 0.58
N ARG A 74 8.09 -11.86 1.04
CA ARG A 74 7.26 -11.35 2.15
C ARG A 74 8.06 -11.29 3.45
N ARG A 75 8.84 -12.33 3.77
CA ARG A 75 9.75 -12.33 4.92
C ARG A 75 10.75 -11.19 4.86
N ARG A 76 11.38 -10.96 3.70
CA ARG A 76 12.33 -9.86 3.51
C ARG A 76 11.70 -8.48 3.74
N SER A 77 10.45 -8.28 3.31
CA SER A 77 9.72 -7.04 3.59
C SER A 77 9.44 -6.86 5.07
N PHE A 78 9.06 -7.92 5.79
CA PHE A 78 8.85 -7.85 7.25
C PHE A 78 10.15 -7.59 8.01
N MET A 79 11.25 -8.26 7.65
CA MET A 79 12.56 -7.98 8.26
C MET A 79 12.97 -6.51 8.07
N ARG A 80 12.72 -5.94 6.88
CA ARG A 80 12.99 -4.51 6.63
C ARG A 80 12.14 -3.61 7.53
N LEU A 81 10.87 -3.96 7.73
CA LEU A 81 9.99 -3.22 8.64
C LEU A 81 10.47 -3.35 10.09
N GLU A 82 10.74 -4.56 10.57
CA GLU A 82 11.27 -4.79 11.92
C GLU A 82 12.55 -3.99 12.18
N ALA A 83 13.49 -3.97 11.23
CA ALA A 83 14.70 -3.14 11.33
C ALA A 83 14.38 -1.62 11.35
N SER A 84 13.30 -1.19 10.70
CA SER A 84 12.84 0.20 10.74
C SER A 84 12.20 0.58 12.08
N PHE A 85 11.74 -0.41 12.85
CA PHE A 85 11.17 -0.26 14.19
C PHE A 85 12.17 -0.58 15.30
N GLU A 86 13.44 -0.80 14.98
CA GLU A 86 14.48 -1.09 15.97
C GLU A 86 14.64 0.13 16.89
N GLY A 87 14.18 0.00 18.15
CA GLY A 87 14.13 1.09 19.14
C GLY A 87 12.75 1.72 19.36
N ALA A 88 11.71 1.31 18.63
CA ALA A 88 10.34 1.72 18.92
C ALA A 88 9.85 1.08 20.23
N PRO A 89 8.99 1.77 21.00
CA PRO A 89 8.33 1.17 22.16
C PRO A 89 7.62 -0.11 21.72
N GLY A 90 7.96 -1.23 22.36
CA GLY A 90 7.28 -2.50 22.15
C GLY A 90 5.79 -2.40 22.53
N PRO A 91 4.96 -3.38 22.12
CA PRO A 91 3.52 -3.36 22.38
C PRO A 91 3.18 -3.21 23.87
N ASP A 92 4.04 -3.69 24.77
CA ASP A 92 3.85 -3.58 26.22
C ASP A 92 4.10 -2.17 26.78
N SER A 93 4.78 -1.32 26.03
CA SER A 93 5.00 0.10 26.38
C SER A 93 4.00 1.04 25.71
N LEU A 94 3.09 0.51 24.90
CA LEU A 94 1.94 1.27 24.40
C LEU A 94 0.85 1.31 25.48
N PRO A 95 0.19 2.46 25.67
CA PRO A 95 -0.95 2.53 26.58
C PRO A 95 -2.05 1.57 26.13
N SER A 96 -2.75 0.99 27.11
CA SER A 96 -3.90 0.12 26.83
C SER A 96 -4.92 0.88 26.00
N SER A 97 -5.59 0.19 25.09
CA SER A 97 -6.68 0.78 24.30
C SER A 97 -7.78 1.39 25.17
N VAL A 98 -8.01 0.83 26.36
CA VAL A 98 -8.95 1.37 27.36
C VAL A 98 -8.45 2.70 27.93
N ASP A 99 -7.17 2.80 28.26
CA ASP A 99 -6.57 4.02 28.80
C ASP A 99 -6.55 5.14 27.76
N MET A 100 -6.22 4.82 26.50
CA MET A 100 -6.28 5.77 25.39
C MET A 100 -7.70 6.32 25.19
N ILE A 101 -8.73 5.46 25.21
CA ILE A 101 -10.13 5.90 25.05
C ILE A 101 -10.56 6.78 26.23
N ARG A 102 -10.09 6.48 27.44
CA ARG A 102 -10.37 7.29 28.62
C ARG A 102 -9.73 8.67 28.50
N GLU A 103 -8.44 8.74 28.18
CA GLU A 103 -7.70 10.00 27.98
C GLU A 103 -8.38 10.88 26.92
N MET A 104 -8.74 10.30 25.77
CA MET A 104 -9.47 11.03 24.72
C MET A 104 -10.82 11.59 25.18
N ARG A 105 -11.51 10.91 26.11
CA ARG A 105 -12.78 11.40 26.67
C ARG A 105 -12.53 12.54 27.65
N GLU A 106 -11.53 12.40 28.50
CA GLU A 106 -11.13 13.42 29.48
C GLU A 106 -10.70 14.72 28.76
N GLU A 107 -9.85 14.62 27.74
CA GLU A 107 -9.43 15.77 26.90
C GLU A 107 -10.62 16.47 26.24
N ARG A 108 -11.57 15.68 25.70
CA ARG A 108 -12.77 16.23 25.07
C ARG A 108 -13.67 16.92 26.09
N ASP A 109 -13.85 16.31 27.27
CA ASP A 109 -14.72 16.86 28.30
C ASP A 109 -14.11 18.16 28.88
N GLU A 110 -12.79 18.23 29.08
CA GLU A 110 -12.07 19.47 29.42
C GLU A 110 -12.23 20.55 28.35
N HIS A 111 -12.11 20.18 27.07
CA HIS A 111 -12.34 21.11 25.97
C HIS A 111 -13.78 21.65 25.97
N LEU A 112 -14.78 20.80 26.18
CA LEU A 112 -16.19 21.21 26.28
C LEU A 112 -16.44 22.12 27.49
N LEU A 113 -15.86 21.80 28.64
CA LEU A 113 -15.95 22.63 29.85
C LEU A 113 -15.30 24.00 29.65
N SER A 114 -14.18 24.06 28.91
CA SER A 114 -13.53 25.32 28.57
C SER A 114 -14.42 26.21 27.69
N LEU A 115 -15.13 25.63 26.71
CA LEU A 115 -16.05 26.35 25.83
C LEU A 115 -17.26 26.88 26.61
N LEU A 116 -17.81 26.08 27.52
CA LEU A 116 -18.93 26.49 28.37
C LEU A 116 -18.55 27.62 29.32
N ARG A 117 -17.31 27.60 29.87
CA ARG A 117 -16.80 28.66 30.73
C ARG A 117 -16.64 29.97 29.96
N ASN A 118 -16.06 29.91 28.78
CA ASN A 118 -15.84 31.10 27.95
C ASN A 118 -17.15 31.67 27.36
N GLY A 119 -18.20 30.87 27.23
CA GLY A 119 -19.53 31.32 26.80
C GLY A 119 -20.44 31.87 27.91
N GLN A 120 -19.95 31.95 29.16
CA GLN A 120 -20.66 32.56 30.30
C GLN A 120 -20.14 33.97 30.64
N GLU A 121 -19.09 34.44 29.97
CA GLU A 121 -18.47 35.75 30.19
C GLU A 121 -18.89 36.82 29.15
N ASP A 122 -19.79 36.47 28.20
CA ASP A 122 -20.51 37.36 27.26
C ASP A 122 -21.99 37.50 27.65
#